data_AF-A0A6L8GAW1-F1
#
_entry.id   AF-A0A6L8GAW1-F1
#
_cell.length_a   1.000
_cell.length_b   1.000
_cell.length_c   1.000
_cell.angle_alpha   90.00
_cell.angle_beta   90.00
_cell.angle_gamma   90.00
#
_symmetry.space_group_name_H-M   'P 1'
#
loop_
_entity.id
_entity.type
_entity.pdbx_description
1 polymer ?
#
loop_
_entity_poly.entity_id
_entity_poly.type
_entity_poly.pdbx_seq_one_letter_code
_entity_poly.pdbx_strand_id
1 'polypeptide(L)'
;MSRWDEVPVPVAATVTGRRLAIREILPEGGAAILGEAVFREDDWSARAAWCRIASERDVTLFVGVTESLDGTNRGAVWRLDRETCAPGAAPDIAARAWLGIPGVTGTWFPMPGAYGGGAVSGFLVCLEGFLPWAWVRLSSEGRVRDVVVISNDGAFGSLPVHVLRRKAAGAMATLFKRGVAHAETGRTLLVRAQGVPEG
;
A
#
# COMPACT_ATOMS: atom_id res chain seq x y z
N MET A 1 9.57 -17.00 -1.24
CA MET A 1 10.17 -15.76 -0.70
C MET A 1 9.67 -14.61 -1.55
N SER A 2 9.27 -13.49 -0.94
CA SER A 2 8.77 -12.31 -1.66
C SER A 2 9.89 -11.71 -2.53
N ARG A 3 9.53 -11.15 -3.70
CA ARG A 3 10.47 -10.44 -4.60
C ARG A 3 10.75 -8.98 -4.20
N TRP A 4 10.27 -8.57 -3.02
CA TRP A 4 10.41 -7.22 -2.51
C TRP A 4 11.47 -7.16 -1.41
N ASP A 5 12.36 -6.19 -1.49
CA ASP A 5 13.31 -5.89 -0.42
C ASP A 5 12.66 -4.92 0.57
N GLU A 6 12.63 -5.30 1.85
CA GLU A 6 12.15 -4.45 2.94
C GLU A 6 13.24 -3.47 3.38
N VAL A 7 13.01 -2.18 3.17
CA VAL A 7 13.92 -1.09 3.52
C VAL A 7 13.33 -0.26 4.65
N PRO A 8 14.07 0.00 5.74
CA PRO A 8 13.60 0.90 6.80
C PRO A 8 13.29 2.31 6.28
N VAL A 9 12.16 2.88 6.69
CA VAL A 9 11.81 4.27 6.40
C VAL A 9 12.65 5.19 7.28
N PRO A 10 13.35 6.19 6.71
CA PRO A 10 14.14 7.12 7.50
C PRO A 10 13.27 7.94 8.47
N VAL A 11 13.80 8.15 9.68
CA VAL A 11 13.19 9.03 10.68
C VAL A 11 13.40 10.48 10.25
N ALA A 12 12.32 11.25 10.19
CA ALA A 12 12.39 12.68 9.88
C ALA A 12 11.38 13.46 10.73
N ALA A 13 11.75 14.69 11.10
CA ALA A 13 10.97 15.56 11.96
C ALA A 13 9.72 16.15 11.29
N THR A 14 9.66 16.17 9.95
CA THR A 14 8.54 16.73 9.18
C THR A 14 8.09 15.79 8.07
N VAL A 15 6.86 15.97 7.59
CA VAL A 15 6.31 15.22 6.45
C VAL A 15 7.15 15.45 5.19
N THR A 16 7.54 16.70 4.93
CA THR A 16 8.43 17.06 3.82
C THR A 16 9.80 16.42 3.97
N GLY A 17 10.40 16.48 5.15
CA GLY A 17 11.69 15.84 5.43
C GLY A 17 11.64 14.33 5.22
N ARG A 18 10.56 13.67 5.65
CA ARG A 18 10.36 12.23 5.41
C ARG A 18 10.27 11.90 3.93
N ARG A 19 9.53 12.71 3.16
CA ARG A 19 9.40 12.52 1.71
C ARG A 19 10.75 12.65 1.00
N LEU A 20 11.55 13.64 1.37
CA LEU A 20 12.90 13.83 0.82
C LEU A 20 13.83 12.67 1.20
N ALA A 21 13.80 12.22 2.45
CA ALA A 21 14.62 11.08 2.87
C ALA A 21 14.18 9.76 2.20
N ILE A 22 12.89 9.56 1.97
CA ILE A 22 12.39 8.43 1.17
C ILE A 22 12.92 8.52 -0.27
N ARG A 23 12.89 9.69 -0.90
CA ARG A 23 13.42 9.88 -2.26
C ARG A 23 14.87 9.40 -2.40
N GLU A 24 15.70 9.64 -1.38
CA GLU A 24 17.12 9.27 -1.38
C GLU A 24 17.36 7.76 -1.34
N ILE A 25 16.44 6.98 -0.77
CA ILE A 25 16.57 5.52 -0.67
C ILE A 25 15.78 4.76 -1.75
N LEU A 26 14.97 5.45 -2.55
CA LEU A 26 14.32 4.83 -3.70
C LEU A 26 15.35 4.41 -4.75
N PRO A 27 15.14 3.30 -5.47
CA PRO A 27 16.01 2.93 -6.59
C PRO A 27 15.91 3.94 -7.74
N GLU A 28 16.87 3.88 -8.65
CA GLU A 28 16.73 4.45 -10.00
C GLU A 28 16.09 3.38 -10.88
N GLY A 29 14.90 3.65 -11.41
CA GLY A 29 14.11 2.64 -12.12
C GLY A 29 13.41 1.63 -11.20
N GLY A 30 12.48 0.85 -11.76
CA GLY A 30 11.80 -0.23 -11.05
C GLY A 30 10.55 0.23 -10.30
N ALA A 31 10.33 -0.30 -9.09
CA ALA A 31 9.13 -0.02 -8.31
C ALA A 31 9.39 0.10 -6.80
N ALA A 32 8.53 0.86 -6.12
CA ALA A 32 8.50 0.90 -4.67
C ALA A 32 7.07 0.94 -4.14
N ILE A 33 6.88 0.39 -2.94
CA ILE A 33 5.58 0.37 -2.24
C ILE A 33 5.76 1.06 -0.90
N LEU A 34 4.95 2.09 -0.68
CA LEU A 34 4.87 2.81 0.58
C LEU A 34 3.75 2.23 1.45
N GLY A 35 3.75 2.59 2.73
CA GLY A 35 2.69 2.17 3.65
C GLY A 35 1.32 2.80 3.35
N GLU A 36 0.37 2.59 4.26
CA GLU A 36 -1.00 3.10 4.16
C GLU A 36 -1.12 4.58 4.56
N ALA A 37 -2.12 5.29 4.01
CA ALA A 37 -2.48 6.65 4.44
C ALA A 37 -1.29 7.63 4.44
N VAL A 38 -0.45 7.55 3.41
CA VAL A 38 0.69 8.45 3.19
C VAL A 38 0.20 9.87 2.91
N PHE A 39 -0.93 10.00 2.21
CA PHE A 39 -1.64 11.25 2.00
C PHE A 39 -3.14 10.98 1.77
N ARG A 40 -3.95 12.03 1.78
CA ARG A 40 -5.39 11.98 1.48
C ARG A 40 -5.65 12.30 0.00
N GLU A 41 -6.71 11.76 -0.59
CA GLU A 41 -7.02 11.98 -2.00
C GLU A 41 -7.19 13.47 -2.39
N ASP A 42 -7.61 14.29 -1.43
CA ASP A 42 -7.82 15.74 -1.56
C ASP A 42 -6.52 16.56 -1.41
N ASP A 43 -5.42 15.93 -1.01
CA ASP A 43 -4.11 16.58 -0.89
C ASP A 43 -3.35 16.57 -2.23
N TRP A 44 -3.76 17.50 -3.10
CA TRP A 44 -3.15 17.71 -4.43
C TRP A 44 -1.65 18.02 -4.34
N SER A 45 -1.20 18.69 -3.27
CA SER A 45 0.20 19.04 -3.08
C SER A 45 1.05 17.82 -2.75
N ALA A 46 0.55 16.92 -1.91
CA ALA A 46 1.21 15.66 -1.64
C ALA A 46 1.25 14.76 -2.89
N ARG A 47 0.13 14.65 -3.62
CA ARG A 47 0.09 13.90 -4.90
C ARG A 47 1.13 14.43 -5.87
N ALA A 48 1.16 15.74 -6.11
CA ALA A 48 2.11 16.36 -7.04
C ALA A 48 3.58 16.13 -6.63
N ALA A 49 3.88 16.17 -5.33
CA ALA A 49 5.23 15.91 -4.84
C ALA A 49 5.65 14.45 -5.02
N TRP A 50 4.75 13.48 -4.77
CA TRP A 50 5.04 12.07 -5.03
C TRP A 50 5.17 11.76 -6.51
N CYS A 51 4.32 12.36 -7.36
CA CYS A 51 4.44 12.26 -8.81
C CYS A 51 5.76 12.79 -9.34
N ARG A 52 6.25 13.90 -8.79
CA ARG A 52 7.56 14.44 -9.11
C ARG A 52 8.67 13.45 -8.76
N ILE A 53 8.63 12.86 -7.57
CA ILE A 53 9.62 11.85 -7.14
C ILE A 53 9.60 10.61 -8.04
N ALA A 54 8.41 10.10 -8.36
CA ALA A 54 8.24 8.98 -9.28
C ALA A 54 8.89 9.27 -10.64
N SER A 55 8.66 10.47 -11.17
CA SER A 55 9.21 10.90 -12.46
C SER A 55 10.72 11.16 -12.43
N GLU A 56 11.24 11.78 -11.36
CA GLU A 56 12.66 12.09 -11.18
C GLU A 56 13.52 10.82 -11.03
N ARG A 57 12.97 9.78 -10.39
CA ARG A 57 13.68 8.50 -10.15
C ARG A 57 13.35 7.43 -11.20
N ASP A 58 12.44 7.72 -12.13
CA ASP A 58 11.90 6.78 -13.12
C ASP A 58 11.31 5.50 -12.48
N VAL A 59 10.60 5.66 -11.35
CA VAL A 59 10.06 4.54 -10.57
C VAL A 59 8.52 4.50 -10.62
N THR A 60 7.96 3.30 -10.61
CA THR A 60 6.53 3.11 -10.28
C THR A 60 6.35 3.11 -8.77
N LEU A 61 5.64 4.09 -8.23
CA LEU A 61 5.28 4.11 -6.81
C LEU A 61 3.88 3.55 -6.59
N PHE A 62 3.74 2.62 -5.66
CA PHE A 62 2.46 2.23 -5.09
C PHE A 62 2.32 2.91 -3.73
N VAL A 63 1.39 3.86 -3.63
CA VAL A 63 1.25 4.72 -2.45
C VAL A 63 -0.09 4.45 -1.78
N GLY A 64 -0.08 4.22 -0.46
CA GLY A 64 -1.31 4.16 0.31
C GLY A 64 -1.95 5.54 0.45
N VAL A 65 -3.21 5.67 0.04
CA VAL A 65 -4.00 6.91 0.04
C VAL A 65 -5.25 6.74 0.89
N THR A 66 -5.66 7.79 1.59
CA THR A 66 -6.98 7.84 2.22
C THR A 66 -7.98 8.48 1.26
N GLU A 67 -8.88 7.69 0.70
CA GLU A 67 -10.01 8.14 -0.14
C GLU A 67 -11.24 8.45 0.71
N SER A 68 -12.08 9.40 0.30
CA SER A 68 -13.36 9.73 0.93
C SER A 68 -14.49 9.33 -0.02
N LEU A 69 -15.04 8.13 0.16
CA LEU A 69 -16.13 7.59 -0.64
C LEU A 69 -17.42 7.54 0.18
N ASP A 70 -18.51 8.11 -0.33
CA ASP A 70 -19.84 8.11 0.31
C ASP A 70 -19.85 8.63 1.76
N GLY A 71 -19.02 9.64 2.06
CA GLY A 71 -18.88 10.20 3.42
C GLY A 71 -18.06 9.32 4.37
N THR A 72 -17.39 8.28 3.86
CA THR A 72 -16.53 7.38 4.63
C THR A 72 -15.09 7.43 4.12
N ASN A 73 -14.11 7.52 5.03
CA ASN A 73 -12.71 7.37 4.66
C ASN A 73 -12.43 5.89 4.35
N ARG A 74 -11.57 5.59 3.37
CA ARG A 74 -11.10 4.23 3.03
C ARG A 74 -9.62 4.27 2.67
N GLY A 75 -8.90 3.19 2.96
CA GLY A 75 -7.55 3.01 2.43
C GLY A 75 -7.61 2.59 0.96
N ALA A 76 -6.74 3.15 0.14
CA ALA A 76 -6.54 2.75 -1.25
C ALA A 76 -5.04 2.67 -1.55
N VAL A 77 -4.67 1.96 -2.61
CA VAL A 77 -3.32 1.95 -3.16
C VAL A 77 -3.38 2.57 -4.53
N TRP A 78 -2.70 3.69 -4.71
CA TRP A 78 -2.61 4.37 -6.00
C TRP A 78 -1.28 4.04 -6.66
N ARG A 79 -1.29 3.75 -7.96
CA ARG A 79 -0.10 3.63 -8.80
C ARG A 79 0.25 5.02 -9.35
N LEU A 80 1.44 5.51 -9.01
CA LEU A 80 2.02 6.76 -9.48
C LEU A 80 3.26 6.45 -10.31
N ASP A 81 3.19 6.75 -11.60
CA ASP A 81 4.30 6.68 -12.55
C ASP A 81 4.18 7.82 -13.57
N ARG A 82 5.06 7.87 -14.57
CA ARG A 82 5.06 8.95 -15.58
C ARG A 82 3.71 9.07 -16.30
N GLU A 83 3.00 7.98 -16.52
CA GLU A 83 1.71 7.97 -17.23
C GLU A 83 0.59 8.45 -16.30
N THR A 84 0.49 7.87 -15.10
CA THR A 84 -0.60 8.19 -14.15
C THR A 84 -0.43 9.55 -13.46
N CYS A 85 0.77 10.14 -13.56
CA CYS A 85 1.08 11.50 -13.11
C CYS A 85 0.98 12.57 -14.22
N ALA A 86 0.61 12.20 -15.45
CA ALA A 86 0.41 13.18 -16.52
C ALA A 86 -0.72 14.17 -16.17
N PRO A 87 -0.63 15.44 -16.61
CA PRO A 87 -1.71 16.42 -16.39
C PRO A 87 -3.06 15.89 -16.92
N GLY A 88 -4.09 15.92 -16.07
CA GLY A 88 -5.43 15.42 -16.41
C GLY A 88 -5.61 13.90 -16.27
N ALA A 89 -4.58 13.14 -15.92
CA ALA A 89 -4.71 11.71 -15.66
C ALA A 89 -5.53 11.43 -14.39
N ALA A 90 -6.53 10.56 -14.53
CA ALA A 90 -7.24 9.99 -13.39
C ALA A 90 -6.27 9.15 -12.54
N PRO A 91 -6.45 9.09 -11.21
CA PRO A 91 -5.64 8.22 -10.37
C PRO A 91 -5.85 6.75 -10.79
N ASP A 92 -4.74 6.03 -11.00
CA ASP A 92 -4.80 4.61 -11.21
C ASP A 92 -4.77 3.87 -9.87
N ILE A 93 -5.77 3.03 -9.64
CA ILE A 93 -6.06 2.47 -8.33
C ILE A 93 -5.77 0.99 -8.37
N ALA A 94 -4.63 0.64 -7.79
CA ALA A 94 -4.08 -0.72 -7.76
C ALA A 94 -4.76 -1.61 -6.73
N ALA A 95 -5.38 -1.03 -5.70
CA ALA A 95 -6.22 -1.74 -4.73
C ALA A 95 -7.07 -0.75 -3.92
N ARG A 96 -8.18 -1.23 -3.36
CA ARG A 96 -8.96 -0.52 -2.34
C ARG A 96 -9.24 -1.42 -1.17
N ALA A 97 -9.17 -0.85 0.02
CA ALA A 97 -9.56 -1.51 1.23
C ALA A 97 -11.05 -1.82 1.22
N TRP A 98 -11.40 -3.04 1.55
CA TRP A 98 -12.78 -3.50 1.72
C TRP A 98 -13.27 -3.41 3.16
N LEU A 99 -12.37 -3.15 4.12
CA LEU A 99 -12.70 -3.11 5.53
C LEU A 99 -12.45 -1.70 6.08
N GLY A 100 -13.55 -1.01 6.43
CA GLY A 100 -13.52 0.16 7.28
C GLY A 100 -13.57 -0.26 8.76
N ILE A 101 -12.77 0.39 9.60
CA ILE A 101 -12.82 0.29 11.05
C ILE A 101 -13.60 1.50 11.56
N PRO A 102 -14.80 1.31 12.14
CA PRO A 102 -15.60 2.43 12.63
C PRO A 102 -14.79 3.32 13.57
N GLY A 103 -14.78 4.62 13.31
CA GLY A 103 -14.04 5.62 14.09
C GLY A 103 -12.54 5.76 13.75
N VAL A 104 -11.96 4.89 12.91
CA VAL A 104 -10.55 4.97 12.48
C VAL A 104 -10.42 5.08 10.96
N THR A 105 -11.07 4.17 10.22
CA THR A 105 -11.03 4.11 8.75
C THR A 105 -12.44 3.95 8.13
N GLY A 106 -13.49 4.45 8.79
CA GLY A 106 -14.88 4.42 8.27
C GLY A 106 -15.72 3.22 8.72
N THR A 107 -17.01 3.19 8.36
CA THR A 107 -17.93 2.09 8.75
C THR A 107 -17.59 0.75 8.09
N TRP A 108 -18.05 -0.36 8.69
CA TRP A 108 -17.96 -1.69 8.06
C TRP A 108 -18.62 -1.67 6.68
N PHE A 109 -17.90 -2.13 5.65
CA PHE A 109 -18.47 -2.27 4.32
C PHE A 109 -18.99 -3.69 4.10
N PRO A 110 -20.12 -3.86 3.41
CA PRO A 110 -20.59 -5.18 3.01
C PRO A 110 -19.56 -5.84 2.07
N MET A 111 -19.58 -7.18 2.08
CA MET A 111 -18.76 -8.10 1.28
C MET A 111 -18.56 -7.68 -0.20
N PRO A 112 -17.50 -8.18 -0.88
CA PRO A 112 -17.15 -7.79 -2.25
C PRO A 112 -18.35 -7.88 -3.20
N GLY A 113 -18.69 -6.76 -3.85
CA GLY A 113 -19.75 -6.73 -4.87
C GLY A 113 -20.50 -5.40 -5.00
N ALA A 114 -20.56 -4.59 -3.93
CA ALA A 114 -21.33 -3.33 -3.94
C ALA A 114 -20.55 -2.10 -4.44
N TYR A 115 -19.22 -2.17 -4.45
CA TYR A 115 -18.35 -1.08 -4.91
C TYR A 115 -17.40 -1.63 -5.97
N GLY A 116 -17.54 -1.11 -7.19
CA GLY A 116 -17.03 -1.67 -8.43
C GLY A 116 -15.58 -2.17 -8.39
N GLY A 117 -15.36 -3.25 -9.15
CA GLY A 117 -14.05 -3.81 -9.42
C GLY A 117 -13.09 -2.75 -9.96
N GLY A 118 -12.16 -2.33 -9.12
CA GLY A 118 -10.84 -1.84 -9.50
C GLY A 118 -9.84 -2.86 -8.98
N ALA A 119 -8.77 -3.10 -9.75
CA ALA A 119 -7.81 -4.19 -9.60
C ALA A 119 -7.56 -4.59 -8.14
N VAL A 120 -7.76 -5.87 -7.83
CA VAL A 120 -7.19 -6.49 -6.63
C VAL A 120 -6.04 -7.34 -7.15
N SER A 121 -4.83 -6.81 -7.12
CA SER A 121 -3.64 -7.62 -7.39
C SER A 121 -2.70 -7.54 -6.20
N GLY A 122 -2.88 -8.48 -5.29
CA GLY A 122 -1.88 -8.78 -4.26
C GLY A 122 -1.70 -7.78 -3.14
N PHE A 123 -2.59 -6.81 -2.95
CA PHE A 123 -2.54 -5.92 -1.78
C PHE A 123 -3.56 -6.30 -0.72
N LEU A 124 -3.15 -6.21 0.54
CA LEU A 124 -4.02 -6.22 1.73
C LEU A 124 -3.76 -4.93 2.51
N VAL A 125 -4.82 -4.22 2.90
CA VAL A 125 -4.72 -2.92 3.59
C VAL A 125 -5.02 -3.07 5.07
N CYS A 126 -4.14 -2.56 5.93
CA CYS A 126 -4.32 -2.48 7.38
C CYS A 126 -4.70 -3.82 8.04
N LEU A 127 -5.93 -3.92 8.55
CA LEU A 127 -6.42 -5.10 9.27
C LEU A 127 -6.78 -6.28 8.36
N GLU A 128 -6.84 -6.07 7.04
CA GLU A 128 -7.13 -7.15 6.10
C GLU A 128 -6.08 -8.27 6.16
N GLY A 129 -4.85 -7.93 6.55
CA GLY A 129 -3.79 -8.91 6.82
C GLY A 129 -4.17 -9.96 7.89
N PHE A 130 -5.10 -9.64 8.80
CA PHE A 130 -5.61 -10.57 9.82
C PHE A 130 -6.78 -11.43 9.34
N LEU A 131 -7.46 -11.06 8.25
CA LEU A 131 -8.75 -11.64 7.89
C LEU A 131 -8.58 -12.84 6.96
N PRO A 132 -8.94 -14.07 7.37
CA PRO A 132 -8.81 -15.26 6.54
C PRO A 132 -9.49 -15.13 5.17
N TRP A 133 -10.65 -14.47 5.12
CA TRP A 133 -11.41 -14.26 3.89
C TRP A 133 -10.65 -13.41 2.85
N ALA A 134 -9.79 -12.48 3.28
CA ALA A 134 -8.97 -11.67 2.38
C ALA A 134 -8.01 -12.57 1.58
N TRP A 135 -7.38 -13.50 2.30
CA TRP A 135 -6.45 -14.46 1.75
C TRP A 135 -7.11 -15.51 0.86
N VAL A 136 -8.34 -15.94 1.21
CA VAL A 136 -9.14 -16.83 0.35
C VAL A 136 -9.47 -16.15 -0.98
N ARG A 137 -9.89 -14.87 -0.95
CA ARG A 137 -10.20 -14.10 -2.15
C ARG A 137 -8.98 -13.99 -3.07
N LEU A 138 -7.85 -13.52 -2.54
CA LEU A 138 -6.60 -13.43 -3.30
C LEU A 138 -6.17 -14.79 -3.87
N SER A 139 -6.50 -15.87 -3.17
CA SER A 139 -6.19 -17.21 -3.64
C SER A 139 -7.05 -17.66 -4.81
N SER A 140 -8.33 -17.26 -4.84
CA SER A 140 -9.26 -17.58 -5.92
C SER A 140 -8.94 -16.87 -7.23
N GLU A 141 -8.24 -15.73 -7.16
CA GLU A 141 -7.86 -14.91 -8.32
C GLU A 141 -6.66 -15.49 -9.10
N GLY A 142 -6.03 -16.57 -8.60
CA GLY A 142 -5.09 -17.47 -9.31
C GLY A 142 -3.74 -16.87 -9.75
N ARG A 143 -3.65 -15.55 -9.94
CA ARG A 143 -2.49 -14.85 -10.53
C ARG A 143 -1.54 -14.21 -9.52
N VAL A 144 -1.96 -14.08 -8.26
CA VAL A 144 -1.22 -13.33 -7.22
C VAL A 144 -0.28 -14.24 -6.44
N ARG A 145 1.01 -14.33 -6.78
CA ARG A 145 1.96 -15.20 -6.05
C ARG A 145 2.46 -14.60 -4.73
N ASP A 146 2.67 -13.30 -4.71
CA ASP A 146 3.12 -12.54 -3.55
C ASP A 146 2.03 -11.57 -3.11
N VAL A 147 1.82 -11.46 -1.79
CA VAL A 147 0.88 -10.55 -1.16
C VAL A 147 1.65 -9.46 -0.42
N VAL A 148 1.30 -8.21 -0.67
CA VAL A 148 1.84 -7.04 0.01
C VAL A 148 0.81 -6.55 1.01
N VAL A 149 1.18 -6.51 2.28
CA VAL A 149 0.37 -5.92 3.33
C VAL A 149 0.84 -4.49 3.55
N ILE A 150 0.01 -3.51 3.16
CA ILE A 150 0.27 -2.10 3.46
C ILE A 150 -0.44 -1.71 4.75
N SER A 151 0.19 -0.89 5.59
CA SER A 151 -0.44 -0.50 6.87
C SER A 151 0.06 0.81 7.45
N ASN A 152 -0.77 1.42 8.30
CA ASN A 152 -0.41 2.54 9.15
C ASN A 152 -0.73 2.22 10.62
N ASP A 153 0.28 1.75 11.36
CA ASP A 153 0.13 1.40 12.77
C ASP A 153 0.09 2.61 13.71
N GLY A 154 0.38 3.82 13.22
CA GLY A 154 0.34 5.04 14.04
C GLY A 154 -1.03 5.27 14.68
N ALA A 155 -2.10 4.80 14.04
CA ALA A 155 -3.47 4.89 14.57
C ALA A 155 -3.70 4.06 15.85
N PHE A 156 -2.88 3.04 16.12
CA PHE A 156 -3.02 2.15 17.28
C PHE A 156 -2.09 2.52 18.44
N GLY A 157 -1.40 3.65 18.35
CA GLY A 157 -0.54 4.18 19.43
C GLY A 157 0.60 3.23 19.79
N SER A 158 0.73 2.90 21.08
CA SER A 158 1.80 2.04 21.60
C SER A 158 1.52 0.54 21.47
N LEU A 159 0.34 0.15 20.97
CA LEU A 159 0.01 -1.26 20.82
C LEU A 159 0.89 -1.89 19.72
N PRO A 160 1.46 -3.09 19.94
CA PRO A 160 2.36 -3.74 18.99
C PRO A 160 1.61 -4.39 17.81
N VAL A 161 0.66 -3.67 17.20
CA VAL A 161 -0.21 -4.17 16.13
C VAL A 161 0.61 -4.62 14.92
N HIS A 162 1.68 -3.90 14.58
CA HIS A 162 2.61 -4.32 13.52
C HIS A 162 3.17 -5.74 13.71
N VAL A 163 3.57 -6.10 14.94
CA VAL A 163 4.11 -7.43 15.26
C VAL A 163 3.02 -8.50 15.08
N LEU A 164 1.82 -8.22 15.61
CA LEU A 164 0.69 -9.12 15.49
C LEU A 164 0.28 -9.31 14.03
N ARG A 165 0.27 -8.23 13.23
CA ARG A 165 -0.09 -8.27 11.81
C ARG A 165 0.91 -9.09 11.02
N ARG A 166 2.21 -8.85 11.20
CA ARG A 166 3.26 -9.65 10.55
C ARG A 166 3.14 -11.13 10.89
N LYS A 167 2.89 -11.47 12.16
CA LYS A 167 2.73 -12.86 12.58
C LYS A 167 1.48 -13.52 11.98
N ALA A 168 0.33 -12.85 12.04
CA ALA A 168 -0.92 -13.35 11.48
C ALA A 168 -0.84 -13.50 9.96
N ALA A 169 -0.34 -12.48 9.27
CA ALA A 169 -0.14 -12.50 7.83
C ALA A 169 0.87 -13.59 7.41
N GLY A 170 1.96 -13.79 8.16
CA GLY A 170 2.91 -14.87 7.90
C GLY A 170 2.30 -16.27 8.04
N ALA A 171 1.45 -16.47 9.06
CA ALA A 171 0.70 -17.72 9.22
C ALA A 171 -0.27 -17.96 8.06
N MET A 172 -1.00 -16.92 7.63
CA MET A 172 -1.90 -17.01 6.48
C MET A 172 -1.13 -17.25 5.17
N ALA A 173 -0.04 -16.52 4.93
CA ALA A 173 0.80 -16.70 3.76
C ALA A 173 1.33 -18.14 3.65
N THR A 174 1.72 -18.73 4.79
CA THR A 174 2.10 -20.15 4.87
C THR A 174 0.93 -21.07 4.50
N LEU A 175 -0.25 -20.85 5.09
CA LEU A 175 -1.45 -21.65 4.84
C LEU A 175 -1.87 -21.63 3.36
N PHE A 176 -1.80 -20.45 2.73
CA PHE A 176 -2.20 -20.26 1.33
C PHE A 176 -1.05 -20.43 0.32
N LYS A 177 0.15 -20.82 0.79
CA LYS A 177 1.37 -21.02 -0.02
C LYS A 177 1.72 -19.78 -0.88
N ARG A 178 1.66 -18.60 -0.27
CA ARG A 178 1.98 -17.31 -0.90
C ARG A 178 3.25 -16.70 -0.28
N GLY A 179 3.95 -15.86 -1.04
CA GLY A 179 4.90 -14.92 -0.43
C GLY A 179 4.15 -13.78 0.26
N VAL A 180 4.75 -13.19 1.29
CA VAL A 180 4.23 -11.99 1.93
C VAL A 180 5.35 -10.98 2.16
N ALA A 181 5.06 -9.70 1.94
CA ALA A 181 5.91 -8.57 2.29
C ALA A 181 5.09 -7.45 2.93
N HIS A 182 5.77 -6.59 3.69
CA HIS A 182 5.12 -5.56 4.50
C HIS A 182 5.64 -4.16 4.19
N ALA A 183 4.73 -3.26 3.80
CA ALA A 183 5.01 -1.83 3.75
C ALA A 183 4.25 -1.12 4.89
N GLU A 184 4.99 -0.48 5.78
CA GLU A 184 4.47 0.11 7.02
C GLU A 184 4.81 1.59 7.08
N THR A 185 3.77 2.44 7.17
CA THR A 185 3.95 3.89 7.19
C THR A 185 4.84 4.31 8.35
N GLY A 186 5.96 4.96 8.00
CA GLY A 186 6.96 5.43 8.97
C GLY A 186 7.89 4.34 9.52
N ARG A 187 7.81 3.10 9.04
CA ARG A 187 8.66 1.99 9.50
C ARG A 187 9.41 1.30 8.37
N THR A 188 8.69 0.83 7.36
CA THR A 188 9.27 0.01 6.28
C THR A 188 8.61 0.38 4.96
N LEU A 189 9.42 0.47 3.90
CA LEU A 189 8.93 0.52 2.53
C LEU A 189 9.50 -0.67 1.75
N LEU A 190 8.85 -1.02 0.65
CA LEU A 190 9.33 -2.09 -0.22
C LEU A 190 9.95 -1.50 -1.46
N VAL A 191 11.10 -2.03 -1.89
CA VAL A 191 11.73 -1.66 -3.16
C VAL A 191 11.94 -2.89 -4.03
N ARG A 192 11.94 -2.66 -5.34
CA ARG A 192 12.31 -3.63 -6.36
C ARG A 192 13.01 -2.89 -7.48
N ALA A 193 14.30 -3.16 -7.66
CA ALA A 193 15.10 -2.55 -8.73
C ALA A 193 14.65 -3.01 -10.12
N GLN A 194 14.98 -2.21 -11.14
CA GLN A 194 14.71 -2.54 -12.54
C GLN A 194 15.44 -3.83 -12.96
N GLY A 195 14.80 -4.67 -13.78
CA GLY A 195 15.40 -5.92 -14.30
C GLY A 195 15.10 -7.19 -13.49
N VAL A 196 14.34 -7.11 -12.40
CA VAL A 196 13.81 -8.30 -11.71
C VAL A 196 12.51 -8.76 -12.41
N PRO A 197 12.47 -9.95 -13.06
CA PRO A 197 11.35 -10.35 -13.92
C PRO A 197 10.02 -10.50 -13.19
N GLU A 198 8.93 -10.07 -13.86
CA GLU A 198 7.54 -10.29 -13.47
C GLU A 198 7.06 -11.69 -13.89
N GLY A 199 7.57 -12.72 -13.21
CA GLY A 199 7.15 -14.12 -13.44
C GLY A 199 5.93 -14.55 -12.64
#